data_AF-A0A933J1X6-F1
#
_entry.id   AF-A0A933J1X6-F1
#
_cell.length_a   1.000
_cell.length_b   1.000
_cell.length_c   1.000
_cell.angle_alpha   90.00
_cell.angle_beta   90.00
_cell.angle_gamma   90.00
#
_symmetry.space_group_name_H-M   'P 1'
#
loop_
_entity.id
_entity.type
_entity.pdbx_description
1 polymer ?
#
loop_
_entity_poly.entity_id
_entity_poly.type
_entity_poly.pdbx_seq_one_letter_code
_entity_poly.pdbx_strand_id
1 'polypeptide(L)' 'MLLQLELPSDLQRFTLPEGVNRRLQELLDRQDNGEILSDAERWEAEGLVNLAEFLTLLRIRAQRVAGETS' A
#
# COMPACT_ATOMS: atom_id res chain seq x y z
N MET A 1 -6.56 11.77 -17.99
CA MET A 1 -6.08 10.57 -18.73
C MET A 1 -6.49 9.35 -17.92
N LEU A 2 -7.22 8.40 -18.50
CA LEU A 2 -7.63 7.16 -17.83
C LEU A 2 -6.70 6.05 -18.32
N LEU A 3 -6.03 5.36 -17.39
CA LEU A 3 -5.21 4.19 -17.67
C LEU A 3 -6.08 2.94 -17.45
N GLN A 4 -6.32 2.16 -18.50
CA GLN A 4 -6.84 0.80 -18.35
C GLN A 4 -5.68 -0.10 -17.93
N LEU A 5 -5.65 -0.49 -16.66
CA LEU A 5 -4.82 -1.58 -16.19
C LEU A 5 -5.59 -2.89 -16.39
N GLU A 6 -5.03 -3.80 -17.18
CA GLU A 6 -5.42 -5.21 -17.08
C GLU A 6 -4.87 -5.74 -15.75
N LEU A 7 -5.78 -6.09 -14.84
CA LEU A 7 -5.40 -6.63 -13.55
C LEU A 7 -4.81 -8.02 -13.78
N PRO A 8 -3.54 -8.28 -13.39
CA PRO A 8 -2.99 -9.63 -13.44
C PRO A 8 -3.91 -10.56 -12.65
N SER A 9 -4.12 -11.78 -13.13
CA SER A 9 -4.91 -12.81 -12.44
C SER A 9 -4.40 -13.09 -11.01
N ASP A 10 -3.16 -12.69 -10.72
CA ASP A 10 -2.52 -12.79 -9.42
C ASP A 10 -2.73 -11.54 -8.55
N LEU A 11 -4.00 -11.24 -8.25
CA LEU A 11 -4.45 -10.09 -7.46
C LEU A 11 -3.83 -10.00 -6.06
N GLN A 12 -3.28 -11.10 -5.55
CA GLN A 12 -2.54 -11.13 -4.28
C GLN A 12 -1.28 -10.26 -4.32
N ARG A 13 -0.78 -9.92 -5.52
CA ARG A 13 0.42 -9.11 -5.72
C ARG A 13 0.21 -7.60 -5.60
N PHE A 14 -1.03 -7.13 -5.40
CA PHE A 14 -1.32 -5.73 -5.08
C PHE A 14 -1.00 -5.42 -3.61
N THR A 15 0.27 -5.55 -3.26
CA THR A 15 0.83 -5.19 -1.95
C THR A 15 2.00 -4.24 -2.16
N LEU A 16 2.43 -3.55 -1.09
CA LEU A 16 3.66 -2.78 -1.15
C LEU A 16 4.84 -3.71 -1.48
N PRO A 17 5.72 -3.33 -2.42
CA PRO A 17 6.98 -4.05 -2.62
C PRO A 17 7.77 -4.14 -1.32
N GLU A 18 8.49 -5.25 -1.11
CA GLU A 18 9.13 -5.56 0.17
C GLU A 18 9.98 -4.41 0.74
N GLY A 19 10.81 -3.78 -0.09
CA GLY A 19 11.65 -2.65 0.34
C GLY A 19 10.85 -1.43 0.78
N VAL A 20 9.73 -1.17 0.11
CA VAL A 20 8.82 -0.07 0.43
C VAL A 20 8.04 -0.38 1.71
N ASN A 21 7.56 -1.62 1.85
CA ASN A 21 6.89 -2.08 3.06
C ASN A 21 7.82 -1.99 4.27
N ARG A 22 9.06 -2.45 4.15
CA ARG A 22 10.06 -2.35 5.23
C ARG A 22 10.32 -0.90 5.62
N ARG A 23 10.45 0.02 4.66
CA ARG A 23 10.60 1.45 4.96
C ARG A 23 9.40 2.02 5.72
N LEU A 24 8.18 1.65 5.33
CA LEU A 24 6.98 2.03 6.06
C LEU A 24 7.00 1.49 7.50
N GLN A 25 7.32 0.21 7.69
CA GLN A 25 7.40 -0.40 9.02
C GLN A 25 8.45 0.31 9.90
N GLU A 26 9.65 0.57 9.36
CA GLU A 26 10.69 1.31 10.09
C GLU A 26 10.23 2.70 10.56
N LEU A 27 9.45 3.43 9.75
CA LEU A 27 8.94 4.75 10.11
C LEU A 27 7.85 4.67 11.19
N LEU A 28 6.95 3.67 11.09
CA LEU A 28 5.89 3.44 12.08
C LEU A 28 6.48 2.97 13.42
N ASP A 29 7.41 2.02 13.39
CA ASP A 29 8.09 1.53 14.60
C ASP A 29 8.78 2.66 15.36
N ARG A 30 9.43 3.58 14.65
CA ARG A 30 10.07 4.76 15.26
C ARG A 30 9.03 5.69 15.89
N GLN A 31 7.89 5.93 15.24
CA GLN A 31 6.79 6.71 15.84
C GLN A 31 6.22 6.04 17.10
N ASP A 32 5.99 4.73 17.04
CA ASP A 32 5.46 3.94 18.15
C ASP A 32 6.44 3.90 19.35
N ASN A 33 7.75 3.91 19.08
CA ASN A 33 8.79 4.06 20.09
C ASN A 33 8.95 5.49 20.63
N GLY A 34 8.16 6.45 20.13
CA GLY A 34 8.19 7.85 20.55
C GLY A 34 9.35 8.66 19.97
N GLU A 35 10.03 8.16 18.93
CA GLU A 35 11.05 8.93 18.24
C GLU A 35 10.43 10.07 17.42
N ILE A 36 11.11 11.22 17.42
CA ILE A 36 10.69 12.37 16.62
C ILE A 36 11.16 12.15 15.19
N LEU A 37 10.23 11.78 14.31
CA LEU A 37 10.45 11.84 12.87
C LEU A 37 10.61 13.30 12.42
N SER A 38 11.55 13.52 11.51
CA SER A 38 11.64 14.77 10.75
C SER A 38 10.39 14.98 9.91
N ASP A 39 10.14 16.22 9.48
CA ASP A 39 8.97 16.50 8.64
C ASP A 39 8.98 15.66 7.36
N ALA A 40 10.12 15.53 6.69
CA ALA A 40 10.25 14.69 5.49
C ALA A 40 9.89 13.22 5.74
N GLU A 41 10.30 12.66 6.88
CA GLU A 41 9.95 11.28 7.26
C GLU A 41 8.47 11.13 7.59
N ARG A 42 7.83 12.15 8.17
CA ARG A 42 6.38 12.15 8.41
C ARG A 42 5.60 12.17 7.10
N TRP A 43 5.99 13.03 6.16
CA TRP A 43 5.40 13.07 4.82
C TRP A 43 5.59 11.74 4.07
N GLU A 44 6.77 11.12 4.19
CA GLU A 44 7.05 9.80 3.63
C GLU A 44 6.12 8.74 4.25
N ALA A 45 6.03 8.67 5.58
CA ALA A 45 5.18 7.71 6.28
C ALA A 45 3.70 7.86 5.86
N GLU A 46 3.17 9.08 5.85
CA GLU A 46 1.80 9.36 5.43
C GLU A 46 1.54 8.92 3.98
N GLY A 47 2.46 9.25 3.07
CA GLY A 47 2.36 8.83 1.67
C GLY A 47 2.38 7.31 1.50
N LEU A 48 3.22 6.62 2.27
CA LEU A 48 3.35 5.16 2.23
C LEU A 48 2.12 4.45 2.84
N VAL A 49 1.54 4.98 3.92
CA VAL A 49 0.27 4.49 4.49
C VAL A 49 -0.86 4.63 3.47
N ASN A 50 -1.02 5.82 2.89
CA ASN A 50 -2.04 6.09 1.88
C ASN A 50 -1.92 5.13 0.68
N LEU A 51 -0.69 4.84 0.23
CA LEU A 51 -0.44 3.89 -0.85
C LEU A 51 -0.81 2.46 -0.44
N ALA A 52 -0.47 2.03 0.77
CA ALA A 52 -0.81 0.70 1.29
C ALA A 52 -2.34 0.48 1.36
N GLU A 53 -3.06 1.50 1.83
CA GLU A 53 -4.53 1.49 1.88
C GLU A 53 -5.14 1.42 0.48
N PHE A 54 -4.63 2.23 -0.45
CA PHE A 54 -5.10 2.21 -1.83
C PHE A 54 -4.90 0.84 -2.50
N LEU A 55 -3.71 0.23 -2.34
CA LEU A 55 -3.42 -1.11 -2.85
C LEU A 55 -4.33 -2.18 -2.22
N THR A 56 -4.60 -2.05 -0.91
CA THR A 56 -5.56 -2.93 -0.21
C THR A 56 -6.97 -2.81 -0.79
N LEU A 57 -7.44 -1.58 -1.05
CA LEU A 57 -8.75 -1.33 -1.66
C LEU A 57 -8.83 -1.89 -3.09
N LEU A 58 -7.76 -1.72 -3.89
CA LEU A 58 -7.67 -2.31 -5.23
C LEU A 58 -7.75 -3.83 -5.18
N ARG A 59 -7.02 -4.48 -4.26
CA ARG A 59 -7.05 -5.93 -4.06
C ARG A 59 -8.46 -6.41 -3.73
N ILE A 60 -9.16 -5.75 -2.80
CA ILE A 60 -10.53 -6.10 -2.41
C ILE A 60 -11.49 -5.96 -3.60
N ARG A 61 -11.41 -4.87 -4.36
CA ARG A 61 -12.24 -4.67 -5.56
C ARG A 61 -12.00 -5.74 -6.60
N ALA A 62 -10.73 -6.06 -6.85
CA ALA A 62 -10.38 -7.05 -7.84
C ALA A 62 -10.83 -8.46 -7.44
N GLN A 63 -10.74 -8.82 -6.15
CA GLN A 63 -11.27 -10.08 -5.63
C GLN A 63 -12.78 -10.21 -5.84
N ARG A 64 -13.55 -9.12 -5.68
CA ARG A 64 -14.99 -9.13 -5.96
C ARG A 64 -15.28 -9.38 -7.44
N VAL A 65 -14.60 -8.67 -8.34
CA VAL A 65 -14.77 -8.86 -9.79
C VAL A 65 -14.43 -10.30 -10.21
N ALA A 66 -13.34 -10.87 -9.66
CA ALA A 66 -12.97 -12.25 -9.93
C ALA A 66 -14.01 -13.27 -9.40
N GLY A 67 -14.57 -13.03 -8.20
CA GLY A 67 -15.60 -13.89 -7.60
C GLY A 67 -16.97 -13.78 -8.27
N GLU A 68 -17.31 -12.64 -8.87
CA GLU A 68 -18.56 -12.43 -9.65
C GLU A 68 -18.53 -13.13 -11.02
N THR A 69 -17.36 -13.56 -11.49
CA THR A 69 -17.17 -14.23 -12.79
C THR A 69 -17.07 -15.77 -12.64
N SER A 70 -17.21 -16.30 -11.42
CA SER A 70 -17.15 -17.75 -11.12
C SER A 70 -18.52 -18.40 -11.00
#